data_AF-A0A7X3QKQ2-F1
#
_entry.id   AF-A0A7X3QKQ2-F1
#
_cell.length_a   1.000
_cell.length_b   1.000
_cell.length_c   1.000
_cell.angle_alpha   90.00
_cell.angle_beta   90.00
_cell.angle_gamma   90.00
#
_symmetry.space_group_name_H-M   'P 1'
#
loop_
_entity.id
_entity.type
_entity.pdbx_description
1 polymer ?
#
loop_
_entity_poly.entity_id
_entity_poly.type
_entity_poly.pdbx_seq_one_letter_code
_entity_poly.pdbx_strand_id
1 'polypeptide(L)'
;DVQQLSLLAVSLLFWWPALCADPVPWRMNHPLRVLYVAVEMTHKGLFGGMFLSLNTPVHETFAANTPAWGPSPMMDQRLAILVLWVGGSLVFLVALAAIAVSWIRYEARQSHRVDRRLEALREARRERARALGSVFERS
;
A
#
# COMPACT_ATOMS: atom_id res chain seq x y z
N ASP A 1 3.09 29.40 -5.58
CA ASP A 1 4.31 28.73 -5.06
C ASP A 1 4.08 27.95 -3.78
N VAL A 2 3.68 28.56 -2.66
CA VAL A 2 3.50 27.86 -1.37
C VAL A 2 2.53 26.67 -1.45
N GLN A 3 1.40 26.81 -2.17
CA GLN A 3 0.43 25.73 -2.36
C GLN A 3 1.01 24.52 -3.11
N GLN A 4 1.80 24.75 -4.16
CA GLN A 4 2.40 23.66 -4.93
C GLN A 4 3.46 22.94 -4.11
N LEU A 5 4.24 23.69 -3.34
CA LEU A 5 5.24 23.14 -2.42
C LEU A 5 4.59 22.33 -1.29
N SER A 6 3.50 22.81 -0.71
CA SER A 6 2.80 22.07 0.35
C SER A 6 2.16 20.78 -0.17
N LEU A 7 1.55 20.82 -1.37
CA LEU A 7 1.00 19.62 -2.02
C LEU A 7 2.09 18.58 -2.32
N LEU A 8 3.23 19.04 -2.83
CA LEU A 8 4.38 18.15 -3.06
C LEU A 8 4.91 17.56 -1.75
N ALA A 9 5.08 18.39 -0.72
CA ALA A 9 5.57 17.96 0.59
C ALA A 9 4.64 16.91 1.21
N VAL A 10 3.33 17.14 1.20
CA VAL A 10 2.34 16.18 1.71
C VAL A 10 2.37 14.88 0.91
N SER A 11 2.51 14.96 -0.42
CA SER A 11 2.62 13.78 -1.28
C SER A 11 3.86 12.95 -0.96
N LEU A 12 5.02 13.60 -0.74
CA LEU A 12 6.25 12.92 -0.35
C LEU A 12 6.13 12.28 1.03
N LEU A 13 5.52 12.98 2.00
CA LEU A 13 5.28 12.44 3.34
C LEU A 13 4.34 11.23 3.33
N PHE A 14 3.33 11.22 2.46
CA PHE A 14 2.46 10.07 2.24
C PHE A 14 3.24 8.85 1.69
N TRP A 15 4.05 9.07 0.65
CA TRP A 15 4.78 7.97 0.00
C TRP A 15 5.98 7.47 0.82
N TRP A 16 6.53 8.29 1.72
CA TRP A 16 7.69 7.97 2.55
C TRP A 16 7.57 6.64 3.32
N PRO A 17 6.55 6.42 4.18
CA PRO A 17 6.37 5.15 4.90
C PRO A 17 5.97 3.99 3.98
N ALA A 18 5.23 4.27 2.90
CA ALA A 18 4.76 3.24 1.96
C ALA A 18 5.92 2.61 1.17
N LEU A 19 6.83 3.44 0.65
CA LEU A 19 7.97 2.99 -0.15
C LEU A 19 9.18 2.58 0.71
N CYS A 20 9.31 3.11 1.93
CA CYS A 20 10.44 2.84 2.82
C CYS A 20 11.80 2.94 2.09
N ALA A 21 12.06 4.09 1.48
CA ALA A 21 13.39 4.41 0.99
C ALA A 21 14.36 4.41 2.19
N ASP A 22 15.33 3.49 2.21
CA ASP A 22 16.28 3.37 3.32
C ASP A 22 17.09 4.67 3.49
N PRO A 23 17.44 5.10 4.73
CA PRO A 23 17.16 4.46 6.03
C PRO A 23 16.07 5.20 6.82
N VAL A 24 14.89 4.59 7.00
CA VAL A 24 13.83 5.12 7.88
C VAL A 24 13.93 4.46 9.27
N PRO A 25 14.02 5.21 10.38
CA PRO A 25 14.12 4.65 11.73
C PRO A 25 12.87 3.86 12.16
N TRP A 26 11.71 4.20 11.61
CA TRP A 26 10.43 3.53 11.87
C TRP A 26 9.95 2.78 10.63
N ARG A 27 10.38 1.53 10.49
CA ARG A 27 9.95 0.69 9.36
C ARG A 27 8.56 0.14 9.64
N MET A 28 7.57 0.60 8.88
CA MET A 28 6.23 0.02 8.92
C MET A 28 6.31 -1.45 8.49
N ASN A 29 5.66 -2.35 9.23
CA ASN A 29 5.65 -3.78 8.87
C ASN A 29 4.93 -3.97 7.51
N HIS A 30 5.28 -5.02 6.78
CA HIS A 30 4.76 -5.22 5.42
C HIS A 30 3.22 -5.30 5.34
N PRO A 31 2.50 -6.01 6.24
CA PRO A 31 1.04 -6.03 6.22
C PRO A 31 0.41 -4.65 6.41
N LEU A 32 0.95 -3.83 7.32
CA LEU A 32 0.44 -2.47 7.51
C LEU A 32 0.67 -1.61 6.26
N ARG A 33 1.78 -1.77 5.53
CA ARG A 33 1.99 -1.04 4.26
C ARG A 33 0.94 -1.37 3.22
N VAL A 34 0.60 -2.64 3.08
CA VAL A 34 -0.48 -3.07 2.18
C VAL A 34 -1.80 -2.44 2.61
N LEU A 35 -2.13 -2.52 3.90
CA LEU A 35 -3.36 -1.92 4.44
C LEU A 35 -3.39 -0.40 4.25
N TYR A 36 -2.28 0.28 4.50
CA TYR A 36 -2.15 1.74 4.35
C TYR A 36 -2.46 2.19 2.93
N VAL A 37 -1.84 1.54 1.93
CA VAL A 37 -2.08 1.85 0.52
C VAL A 37 -3.50 1.45 0.12
N ALA A 38 -4.02 0.32 0.59
CA ALA A 38 -5.38 -0.13 0.28
C ALA A 38 -6.47 0.79 0.84
N VAL A 39 -6.29 1.32 2.07
CA VAL A 39 -7.18 2.30 2.68
C VAL A 39 -7.19 3.58 1.86
N GLU A 40 -6.01 4.09 1.46
CA GLU A 40 -5.93 5.28 0.60
C GLU A 40 -6.59 5.05 -0.76
N MET A 41 -6.37 3.89 -1.39
CA MET A 41 -7.04 3.53 -2.64
C MET A 41 -8.56 3.51 -2.49
N THR A 42 -9.06 3.01 -1.35
CA THR A 42 -10.50 2.99 -1.05
C THR A 42 -11.04 4.41 -0.88
N HIS A 43 -10.36 5.23 -0.07
CA HIS A 43 -10.70 6.63 0.13
C HIS A 43 -10.80 7.40 -1.20
N LYS A 44 -9.76 7.33 -2.04
CA LYS A 44 -9.75 7.94 -3.37
C LYS A 44 -10.83 7.36 -4.30
N GLY A 45 -11.09 6.06 -4.21
CA GLY A 45 -12.17 5.40 -4.95
C GLY A 45 -13.54 6.01 -4.65
N LEU A 46 -13.83 6.25 -3.37
CA LEU A 46 -15.07 6.89 -2.91
C LEU A 46 -15.19 8.32 -3.46
N PHE A 47 -14.12 9.11 -3.43
CA PHE A 47 -14.13 10.46 -4.02
C PHE A 47 -14.39 10.43 -5.53
N GLY A 48 -13.73 9.54 -6.27
CA GLY A 48 -13.96 9.38 -7.70
C GLY A 48 -15.42 9.04 -8.02
N GLY A 49 -15.99 8.07 -7.30
CA GLY A 49 -17.40 7.70 -7.44
C GLY A 49 -18.35 8.84 -7.08
N MET A 50 -18.08 9.56 -6.00
CA MET A 50 -18.85 10.72 -5.58
C MET A 50 -18.89 11.80 -6.67
N PHE A 51 -17.74 12.20 -7.21
CA PHE A 51 -17.68 13.23 -8.24
C PHE A 51 -18.31 12.80 -9.57
N LEU A 52 -18.20 11.51 -9.94
CA LEU A 52 -18.88 10.97 -11.11
C LEU A 52 -20.41 10.91 -10.94
N SER A 53 -20.90 10.78 -9.70
CA SER A 53 -22.33 10.74 -9.40
C SER A 53 -23.04 12.10 -9.44
N LEU A 54 -22.28 13.20 -9.57
CA LEU A 54 -22.86 14.53 -9.65
C LEU A 54 -23.69 14.73 -10.93
N ASN A 55 -24.79 15.46 -10.77
CA ASN A 55 -25.69 15.85 -11.86
C ASN A 55 -25.54 17.31 -12.31
N THR A 56 -24.79 18.10 -11.54
CA THR A 56 -24.46 19.49 -11.88
C THR A 56 -22.93 19.67 -11.94
N PRO A 57 -22.42 20.55 -12.82
CA PRO A 57 -21.00 20.86 -12.86
C PRO A 57 -20.55 21.45 -11.51
N VAL A 58 -19.37 21.05 -11.05
CA VAL A 58 -18.77 21.53 -9.78
C VAL A 58 -18.43 23.02 -9.87
N HIS A 59 -18.06 23.49 -11.06
CA HIS A 59 -17.68 24.88 -11.30
C HIS A 59 -18.64 25.54 -12.29
N GLU A 60 -19.65 26.24 -11.76
CA GLU A 60 -20.67 26.94 -12.54
C GLU A 60 -20.06 27.99 -13.50
N THR A 61 -19.03 28.70 -13.07
CA THR A 61 -18.33 29.70 -13.91
C THR A 61 -17.61 29.06 -15.11
N PHE A 62 -17.07 27.85 -14.95
CA PHE A 62 -16.46 27.12 -16.06
C PHE A 62 -17.53 26.60 -17.03
N ALA A 63 -18.65 26.11 -16.48
CA ALA A 63 -19.79 25.66 -17.27
C ALA A 63 -20.40 26.79 -18.10
N ALA A 64 -20.48 28.02 -17.55
CA ALA A 64 -21.00 29.18 -18.25
C ALA A 64 -20.12 29.65 -19.43
N ASN A 65 -18.82 29.34 -19.41
CA ASN A 65 -17.85 29.79 -20.41
C ASN A 65 -17.41 28.67 -21.37
N THR A 66 -18.13 27.56 -21.42
CA THR A 66 -17.74 26.40 -22.24
C THR A 66 -17.96 26.70 -23.74
N PRO A 67 -16.96 26.48 -24.61
CA PRO A 67 -17.10 26.74 -26.04
C PRO A 67 -18.20 25.89 -26.69
N ALA A 68 -19.00 26.47 -27.58
CA ALA A 68 -20.13 25.79 -28.22
C ALA A 68 -19.74 24.61 -29.14
N TRP A 69 -18.47 24.54 -29.56
CA TRP A 69 -17.94 23.44 -30.39
C TRP A 69 -17.44 22.26 -29.53
N GLY A 70 -17.33 22.42 -28.22
CA GLY A 70 -16.77 21.44 -27.30
C GLY A 70 -17.81 20.50 -26.67
N PRO A 71 -17.35 19.51 -25.88
CA PRO A 71 -18.24 18.68 -25.07
C PRO A 71 -19.02 19.53 -24.06
N SER A 72 -20.19 19.05 -23.64
CA SER A 72 -20.95 19.73 -22.59
C SER A 72 -20.12 19.81 -21.29
N PRO A 73 -20.32 20.84 -20.44
CA PRO A 73 -19.55 21.00 -19.21
C PRO A 73 -19.57 19.76 -18.31
N MET A 74 -20.70 19.06 -18.28
CA MET A 74 -20.87 17.81 -17.53
C MET A 74 -20.03 16.67 -18.12
N MET A 75 -20.03 16.54 -19.46
CA MET A 75 -19.24 15.51 -20.13
C MET A 75 -17.74 15.75 -19.93
N ASP A 76 -17.30 16.99 -20.09
CA ASP A 76 -15.90 17.37 -19.90
C ASP A 76 -15.41 17.07 -18.47
N GLN A 77 -16.20 17.44 -17.46
CA GLN A 77 -15.91 17.13 -16.07
C GLN A 77 -15.79 15.62 -15.82
N ARG A 78 -16.73 14.82 -16.34
CA ARG A 78 -16.71 13.36 -16.15
C ARG A 78 -15.49 12.72 -16.80
N LEU A 79 -15.13 13.17 -18.01
CA LEU A 79 -13.91 12.71 -18.69
C LEU A 79 -12.66 13.10 -17.91
N ALA A 80 -12.56 14.35 -17.45
CA ALA A 80 -11.44 14.82 -16.65
C ALA A 80 -11.28 14.00 -15.37
N ILE A 81 -12.37 13.74 -14.64
CA ILE A 81 -12.37 12.89 -13.44
C ILE A 81 -11.93 11.47 -13.80
N LEU A 82 -12.48 10.89 -14.87
CA LEU A 82 -12.17 9.51 -15.25
C LEU A 82 -10.69 9.35 -15.63
N VAL A 83 -10.16 10.28 -16.43
CA VAL A 83 -8.75 10.29 -16.85
C VAL A 83 -7.83 10.42 -15.63
N LEU A 84 -8.10 11.38 -14.74
CA LEU A 84 -7.33 11.60 -13.52
C LEU A 84 -7.42 10.39 -12.57
N TRP A 85 -8.61 9.80 -12.45
CA TRP A 85 -8.87 8.67 -11.58
C TRP A 85 -8.13 7.42 -12.07
N VAL A 86 -8.30 7.04 -13.34
CA VAL A 86 -7.62 5.87 -13.93
C VAL A 86 -6.10 6.03 -13.87
N GLY A 87 -5.59 7.20 -14.29
CA GLY A 87 -4.16 7.47 -14.29
C GLY A 87 -3.55 7.37 -12.88
N GLY A 88 -4.21 7.97 -11.89
CA GLY A 88 -3.73 7.88 -10.51
C GLY A 88 -3.91 6.49 -9.89
N SER A 89 -4.98 5.77 -10.20
CA SER A 89 -5.20 4.40 -9.72
C SER A 89 -4.13 3.43 -10.22
N LEU A 90 -3.63 3.62 -11.44
CA LEU A 90 -2.55 2.80 -12.00
C LEU A 90 -1.26 2.90 -11.17
N VAL A 91 -0.89 4.11 -10.75
CA VAL A 91 0.30 4.34 -9.89
C VAL A 91 0.17 3.58 -8.58
N PHE A 92 -1.00 3.65 -7.94
CA PHE A 92 -1.27 2.95 -6.70
C PHE A 92 -1.30 1.42 -6.86
N LEU A 93 -1.87 0.91 -7.95
CA LEU A 93 -1.87 -0.52 -8.27
C LEU A 93 -0.44 -1.06 -8.43
N VAL A 94 0.41 -0.34 -9.16
CA VAL A 94 1.83 -0.71 -9.32
C VAL A 94 2.56 -0.70 -7.99
N ALA A 95 2.36 0.34 -7.17
CA ALA A 95 2.98 0.43 -5.85
C ALA A 95 2.50 -0.69 -4.91
N LEU A 96 1.20 -0.96 -4.87
CA LEU A 96 0.62 -2.03 -4.07
C LEU A 96 1.16 -3.40 -4.47
N ALA A 97 1.24 -3.67 -5.78
CA ALA A 97 1.84 -4.89 -6.31
C ALA A 97 3.31 -5.03 -5.89
N ALA A 98 4.09 -3.95 -6.00
CA ALA A 98 5.49 -3.94 -5.58
C ALA A 98 5.64 -4.22 -4.08
N ILE A 99 4.79 -3.60 -3.24
CA ILE A 99 4.79 -3.81 -1.78
C ILE A 99 4.38 -5.26 -1.46
N ALA A 100 3.35 -5.80 -2.10
CA ALA A 100 2.91 -7.17 -1.90
C ALA A 100 3.99 -8.19 -2.30
N VAL A 101 4.64 -8.01 -3.46
CA VAL A 101 5.78 -8.83 -3.87
C VAL A 101 6.93 -8.73 -2.88
N SER A 102 7.23 -7.52 -2.39
CA SER A 102 8.27 -7.32 -1.37
C SER A 102 7.95 -8.07 -0.07
N TRP A 103 6.67 -8.10 0.31
CA TRP A 103 6.19 -8.80 1.50
C TRP A 103 6.31 -10.31 1.35
N ILE A 104 5.83 -10.89 0.24
CA ILE A 104 5.94 -12.33 -0.03
C ILE A 104 7.40 -12.77 0.01
N ARG A 105 8.31 -11.99 -0.61
CA ARG A 105 9.76 -12.27 -0.59
C ARG A 105 10.36 -12.13 0.80
N TYR A 106 9.82 -11.27 1.66
CA TYR A 106 10.24 -11.13 3.05
C TYR A 106 9.79 -12.33 3.88
N GLU A 107 8.53 -12.75 3.75
CA GLU A 107 7.98 -13.90 4.47
C GLU A 107 8.66 -15.21 4.10
N ALA A 108 8.91 -15.47 2.81
CA ALA A 108 9.64 -16.65 2.39
C ALA A 108 11.02 -16.74 3.06
N ARG A 109 11.75 -15.61 3.15
CA ARG A 109 13.04 -15.53 3.84
C ARG A 109 12.92 -15.72 5.35
N GLN A 110 11.86 -15.22 5.97
CA GLN A 110 11.64 -15.40 7.40
C GLN A 110 11.22 -16.82 7.74
N SER A 111 10.36 -17.47 6.94
CA SER A 111 9.95 -18.87 7.13
C SER A 111 11.17 -19.77 7.20
N HIS A 112 12.08 -19.69 6.20
CA HIS A 112 13.31 -20.48 6.21
C HIS A 112 14.24 -20.22 7.41
N ARG A 113 14.19 -19.04 8.03
CA ARG A 113 14.95 -18.77 9.26
C ARG A 113 14.27 -19.36 10.49
N VAL A 114 12.95 -19.27 10.56
CA VAL A 114 12.15 -19.83 11.65
C VAL A 114 12.21 -21.36 11.63
N ASP A 115 12.06 -21.98 10.46
CA ASP A 115 12.10 -23.43 10.28
C ASP A 115 13.44 -24.01 10.75
N ARG A 116 14.57 -23.44 10.29
CA ARG A 116 15.92 -23.83 10.75
C ARG A 116 16.10 -23.71 12.26
N ARG A 117 15.53 -22.66 12.88
CA ARG A 117 15.60 -22.46 14.32
C ARG A 117 14.75 -23.49 15.08
N LEU A 118 13.59 -23.84 14.55
CA LEU A 118 12.71 -24.86 15.12
C LEU A 118 13.31 -26.27 15.02
N GLU A 119 13.98 -26.59 13.90
CA GLU A 119 14.72 -27.85 13.72
C GLU A 119 15.84 -27.99 14.75
N ALA A 120 16.70 -26.98 14.88
CA ALA A 120 17.78 -26.97 15.87
C ALA A 120 17.26 -27.15 17.32
N LEU A 121 16.13 -26.51 17.66
CA LEU A 121 15.50 -26.66 18.98
C LEU A 121 14.91 -28.08 19.20
N ARG A 122 14.37 -28.70 18.15
CA ARG A 122 13.84 -30.07 18.22
C ARG A 122 14.97 -31.09 18.41
N GLU A 123 16.10 -30.91 17.73
CA GLU A 123 17.29 -31.76 17.89
C GLU A 123 17.85 -31.68 19.31
N ALA A 124 18.08 -30.47 19.82
CA ALA A 124 18.55 -30.27 21.19
C ALA A 124 17.60 -30.89 22.25
N ARG A 125 16.27 -30.82 22.04
CA ARG A 125 15.29 -31.49 22.91
C ARG A 125 15.39 -33.02 22.85
N ARG A 126 15.60 -33.59 21.66
CA ARG A 126 15.76 -35.04 21.48
C ARG A 126 17.03 -35.55 22.16
N GLU A 127 18.14 -34.83 22.01
CA GLU A 127 19.40 -35.15 22.68
C GLU A 127 19.26 -35.11 24.19
N ARG A 128 18.61 -34.06 24.73
CA ARG A 128 18.36 -33.92 26.16
C ARG A 128 17.47 -35.05 26.71
N ALA A 129 16.45 -35.46 25.96
CA ALA A 129 15.60 -36.58 26.35
C ALA A 129 16.37 -37.92 26.39
N ARG A 130 17.25 -38.17 25.40
CA ARG A 130 18.12 -39.36 25.37
C ARG A 130 19.11 -39.37 26.54
N ALA A 131 19.72 -38.22 26.84
CA ALA A 131 20.65 -38.09 27.95
C ALA A 131 19.97 -38.43 29.29
N LEU A 132 18.77 -37.90 29.53
CA LEU A 132 17.99 -38.20 30.74
C LEU A 132 17.63 -39.70 30.84
N GLY A 133 17.19 -40.33 29.75
CA GLY A 133 16.89 -41.77 29.74
C GLY A 133 18.11 -42.62 30.14
N SER A 134 19.30 -42.28 29.62
CA SER A 134 20.54 -43.00 29.93
C SER A 134 21.05 -42.84 31.37
N VAL A 135 20.52 -41.86 32.13
CA VAL A 135 20.79 -41.67 33.55
C VAL A 135 19.92 -42.60 34.39
N PHE A 136 18.63 -42.73 34.04
CA PHE A 136 17.68 -43.59 34.76
C PHE A 136 17.94 -45.08 34.56
N GLU A 137 18.48 -45.50 33.41
CA GLU A 137 18.84 -46.91 33.17
C GLU A 137 20.09 -47.37 33.93
N ARG A 138 20.88 -46.45 34.50
CA ARG A 138 22.11 -46.75 35.25
C ARG A 138 21.95 -46.78 36.77
N SER A 139 20.76 -46.46 37.28
CA SER A 139 20.41 -46.49 38.71
C SER A 139 19.51 -47.66 39.05
#